data_AF-A0A7S4FZY0-F1
#
_entry.id   AF-A0A7S4FZY0-F1
#
_cell.length_a   1.000
_cell.length_b   1.000
_cell.length_c   1.000
_cell.angle_alpha   90.00
_cell.angle_beta   90.00
_cell.angle_gamma   90.00
#
_symmetry.space_group_name_H-M   'P 1'
#
loop_
_entity.id
_entity.type
_entity.pdbx_description
1 polymer ?
#
loop_
_entity_poly.entity_id
_entity_poly.type
_entity_poly.pdbx_seq_one_letter_code
_entity_poly.pdbx_strand_id
1 'polypeptide(L)'
;FTQVPAVSSIRLVRIARLFTIANYFQEMRIVVWSLMLALPAVCNMLLLQAVIIFMFAVFGIALFGNVMVNGNPFLTRTLNFQNMGHAVPLLCLASTLEQWVDFMKGVSFDM
;
A
#
# COMPACT_ATOMS: atom_id res chain seq x y z
N PHE A 1 25.35 -8.19 12.02
CA PHE A 1 25.03 -8.54 13.41
C PHE A 1 23.97 -7.57 13.92
N THR A 2 22.67 -7.81 13.74
CA THR A 2 21.85 -8.72 14.55
C THR A 2 20.78 -9.44 13.70
N GLN A 3 21.09 -10.67 13.32
CA GLN A 3 20.15 -11.67 12.79
C GLN A 3 19.50 -12.40 13.97
N VAL A 4 18.61 -11.73 14.70
CA VAL A 4 17.70 -12.42 15.64
C VAL A 4 16.27 -11.97 15.35
N PRO A 5 15.57 -12.64 14.43
CA PRO A 5 14.19 -12.27 14.06
C PRO A 5 13.21 -12.33 15.25
N ALA A 6 13.54 -13.00 16.35
CA ALA A 6 12.69 -13.13 17.53
C ALA A 6 12.54 -11.84 18.38
N VAL A 7 13.53 -10.93 18.38
CA VAL A 7 13.51 -9.73 19.25
C VAL A 7 12.56 -8.64 18.70
N SER A 8 12.39 -8.55 17.38
CA SER A 8 11.37 -7.66 16.76
C SER A 8 9.96 -8.14 17.04
N SER A 9 9.71 -9.45 17.07
CA SER A 9 8.39 -10.02 17.34
C SER A 9 7.87 -9.70 18.75
N ILE A 10 8.77 -9.55 19.74
CA ILE A 10 8.40 -9.11 21.10
C ILE A 10 7.86 -7.67 21.13
N ARG A 11 8.25 -6.82 20.16
CA ARG A 11 7.71 -5.45 20.03
C ARG A 11 6.24 -5.47 19.59
N LEU A 12 5.85 -6.43 18.75
CA LEU A 12 4.46 -6.60 18.30
C LEU A 12 3.52 -6.94 19.47
N VAL A 13 3.99 -7.71 20.46
CA VAL A 13 3.20 -8.03 21.67
C VAL A 13 2.87 -6.75 22.48
N ARG A 14 3.78 -5.77 22.51
CA ARG A 14 3.51 -4.47 23.15
C ARG A 14 2.43 -3.67 22.41
N ILE A 15 2.43 -3.71 21.09
CA ILE A 15 1.41 -3.06 20.25
C ILE A 15 0.04 -3.74 20.45
N ALA A 16 0.01 -5.07 20.53
CA ALA A 16 -1.22 -5.83 20.83
C ALA A 16 -1.77 -5.49 22.23
N ARG A 17 -0.91 -5.24 23.23
CA ARG A 17 -1.33 -4.76 24.55
C ARG A 17 -1.98 -3.38 24.50
N LEU A 18 -1.46 -2.44 23.71
CA LEU A 18 -2.09 -1.11 23.53
C LEU A 18 -3.49 -1.23 22.92
N PHE A 19 -3.68 -2.13 21.97
CA PHE A 19 -5.01 -2.46 21.40
C PHE A 19 -5.98 -3.06 22.43
N THR A 20 -5.45 -3.75 23.44
CA THR A 20 -6.26 -4.33 24.52
C THR A 20 -6.67 -3.26 25.54
N ILE A 21 -5.79 -2.30 25.85
CA ILE A 21 -6.10 -1.15 26.74
C ILE A 21 -7.18 -0.25 26.12
N ALA A 22 -7.14 -0.08 24.80
CA ALA A 22 -8.18 0.60 24.03
C ALA A 22 -9.59 -0.02 24.21
N ASN A 23 -9.68 -1.32 24.47
CA ASN A 23 -10.97 -2.01 24.69
C ASN A 23 -11.52 -1.87 26.12
N TYR A 24 -10.80 -1.21 27.04
CA TYR A 24 -11.22 -1.06 28.43
C TYR A 24 -12.25 0.07 28.63
N PHE A 25 -12.23 1.10 27.77
CA PHE A 25 -13.22 2.16 27.77
C PHE A 25 -14.42 1.77 26.90
N GLN A 26 -15.63 1.81 27.48
CA GLN A 26 -16.88 1.39 26.83
C GLN A 26 -17.10 2.07 25.46
N GLU A 27 -16.78 3.36 25.35
CA GLU A 27 -16.91 4.16 24.12
C GLU A 27 -15.92 3.74 23.03
N MET A 28 -14.64 3.48 23.37
CA MET A 28 -13.65 2.98 22.40
C MET A 28 -14.02 1.59 21.87
N ARG A 29 -14.58 0.73 22.72
CA ARG A 29 -15.02 -0.61 22.32
C ARG A 29 -16.14 -0.55 21.28
N ILE A 30 -17.04 0.43 21.36
CA ILE A 30 -18.13 0.62 20.37
C ILE A 30 -17.55 1.02 19.01
N VAL A 31 -16.55 1.91 18.98
CA VAL A 31 -15.88 2.32 17.74
C VAL A 31 -15.11 1.14 17.11
N VAL A 32 -14.34 0.41 17.91
CA VAL A 32 -13.60 -0.78 17.44
C VAL A 32 -14.56 -1.86 16.93
N TRP A 33 -15.67 -2.08 17.63
CA TRP A 33 -16.70 -3.03 17.21
C TRP A 33 -17.37 -2.62 15.89
N SER A 34 -17.72 -1.35 15.76
CA SER A 34 -18.29 -0.80 14.51
C SER A 34 -17.31 -0.91 13.35
N LEU A 35 -16.01 -0.68 13.60
CA LEU A 35 -14.96 -0.83 12.60
C LEU A 35 -14.79 -2.30 12.19
N MET A 36 -14.80 -3.23 13.16
CA MET A 36 -14.78 -4.67 12.88
C MET A 36 -16.01 -5.13 12.10
N LEU A 37 -17.17 -4.54 12.35
CA LEU A 37 -18.40 -4.82 11.62
C LEU A 37 -18.33 -4.31 10.17
N ALA A 38 -17.64 -3.19 9.94
CA ALA A 38 -17.46 -2.60 8.61
C ALA A 38 -16.38 -3.29 7.76
N LEU A 39 -15.38 -3.94 8.38
CA LEU A 39 -14.32 -4.67 7.69
C LEU A 39 -14.80 -5.62 6.57
N PRO A 40 -15.78 -6.51 6.77
CA PRO A 40 -16.24 -7.41 5.70
C PRO A 40 -16.84 -6.65 4.50
N ALA A 41 -17.55 -5.55 4.75
CA ALA A 41 -18.08 -4.70 3.67
C ALA A 41 -16.94 -4.00 2.91
N VAL A 42 -15.91 -3.51 3.61
CA VAL A 42 -14.71 -2.91 3.01
C VAL A 42 -13.93 -3.96 2.22
N CYS A 43 -13.79 -5.19 2.70
CA CYS A 43 -13.13 -6.27 1.97
C CYS A 43 -13.79 -6.55 0.61
N ASN A 44 -15.12 -6.51 0.52
CA ASN A 44 -15.82 -6.67 -0.75
C ASN A 44 -15.49 -5.53 -1.74
N MET A 45 -15.42 -4.29 -1.25
CA MET A 45 -15.01 -3.15 -2.07
C MET A 45 -13.54 -3.28 -2.51
N LEU A 46 -12.65 -3.74 -1.63
CA LEU A 46 -11.24 -3.96 -1.93
C LEU A 46 -11.03 -5.09 -2.95
N LEU A 47 -11.86 -6.13 -2.94
CA LEU A 47 -11.83 -7.19 -3.96
C LEU A 47 -12.16 -6.62 -5.34
N LEU A 48 -13.19 -5.79 -5.44
CA LEU A 48 -13.52 -5.10 -6.69
C LEU A 48 -12.38 -4.16 -7.12
N GLN A 49 -11.84 -3.39 -6.16
CA GLN A 49 -10.71 -2.49 -6.39
C GLN A 49 -9.47 -3.26 -6.89
N ALA A 50 -9.22 -4.46 -6.38
CA ALA A 50 -8.10 -5.30 -6.81
C ALA A 50 -8.21 -5.71 -8.28
N VAL A 51 -9.42 -5.99 -8.78
CA VAL A 51 -9.65 -6.28 -10.21
C VAL A 51 -9.33 -5.05 -11.06
N ILE A 52 -9.77 -3.87 -10.63
CA ILE A 52 -9.46 -2.61 -11.33
C ILE A 52 -7.94 -2.39 -11.35
N ILE A 53 -7.27 -2.51 -10.20
CA ILE A 53 -5.81 -2.38 -10.09
C ILE A 53 -5.10 -3.39 -11.00
N PHE A 54 -5.58 -4.63 -11.09
CA PHE A 54 -5.00 -5.63 -11.98
C PHE A 54 -5.08 -5.22 -13.46
N MET A 55 -6.23 -4.73 -13.92
CA MET A 55 -6.38 -4.24 -15.29
C MET A 55 -5.44 -3.06 -15.57
N PHE A 56 -5.38 -2.09 -14.67
CA PHE A 56 -4.48 -0.94 -14.80
C PHE A 56 -3.01 -1.31 -14.67
N ALA A 57 -2.65 -2.37 -13.96
CA ALA A 57 -1.27 -2.86 -13.89
C ALA A 57 -0.82 -3.36 -15.26
N VAL A 58 -1.65 -4.16 -15.94
CA VAL A 58 -1.34 -4.67 -17.29
C VAL A 58 -1.25 -3.52 -18.29
N PHE A 59 -2.22 -2.60 -18.29
CA PHE A 59 -2.17 -1.43 -19.18
C PHE A 59 -0.98 -0.52 -18.87
N GLY A 60 -0.68 -0.29 -17.60
CA GLY A 60 0.43 0.56 -17.17
C GLY A 60 1.79 0.00 -17.57
N ILE A 61 1.99 -1.32 -17.50
CA ILE A 61 3.22 -1.97 -17.99
C ILE A 61 3.34 -1.82 -19.51
N ALA A 62 2.23 -2.00 -20.24
CA ALA A 62 2.24 -1.86 -21.70
C ALA A 62 2.57 -0.43 -22.17
N LEU A 63 2.13 0.59 -21.43
CA LEU A 63 2.33 2.01 -21.78
C LEU A 63 3.63 2.60 -21.21
N PHE A 64 3.97 2.27 -19.96
CA PHE A 64 5.04 2.91 -19.18
C PHE A 64 6.17 1.95 -18.77
N GLY A 65 6.20 0.73 -19.32
CA GLY A 65 7.20 -0.28 -18.95
C GLY A 65 8.64 0.06 -19.34
N ASN A 66 8.83 0.95 -20.33
CA ASN A 66 10.15 1.36 -20.84
C ASN A 66 10.66 2.70 -20.26
N VAL A 67 9.98 3.27 -19.26
CA VAL A 67 10.39 4.54 -18.62
C VAL A 67 11.69 4.35 -17.84
N MET A 68 12.58 5.36 -17.84
CA MET A 68 13.91 5.26 -17.23
C MET A 68 13.82 5.44 -15.72
N VAL A 69 14.01 4.36 -14.97
CA VAL A 69 13.95 4.41 -13.49
C VAL A 69 15.30 4.80 -12.87
N ASN A 70 16.41 4.44 -13.50
CA ASN A 70 17.75 4.75 -13.00
C ASN A 70 18.22 6.09 -13.55
N GLY A 71 18.17 7.15 -12.73
CA GLY A 71 18.54 8.51 -13.11
C GLY A 71 17.39 9.52 -13.03
N ASN A 72 16.17 9.03 -12.84
CA ASN A 72 15.00 9.86 -12.59
C ASN A 72 14.89 10.19 -11.09
N PRO A 73 14.89 11.47 -10.68
CA PRO A 73 14.82 11.84 -9.27
C PRO A 73 13.42 11.62 -8.64
N PHE A 74 12.40 11.38 -9.46
CA PHE A 74 11.00 11.24 -9.02
C PHE A 74 10.52 9.78 -8.99
N LEU A 75 11.17 8.87 -9.73
CA LEU A 75 10.80 7.46 -9.79
C LEU A 75 11.67 6.59 -8.88
N THR A 76 11.04 5.71 -8.12
CA THR A 76 11.74 4.75 -7.25
C THR A 76 11.81 3.38 -7.93
N ARG A 77 12.89 2.63 -7.67
CA ARG A 77 13.10 1.25 -8.18
C ARG A 77 11.98 0.27 -7.82
N THR A 78 11.29 0.50 -6.71
CA THR A 78 10.21 -0.36 -6.21
C THR A 78 8.82 0.05 -6.67
N LEU A 79 8.66 1.27 -7.20
CA LEU A 79 7.38 1.94 -7.47
C LEU A 79 7.37 2.44 -8.92
N ASN A 80 7.21 1.51 -9.86
CA ASN A 80 7.24 1.76 -11.30
C ASN A 80 6.47 0.68 -12.07
N PHE A 81 6.37 0.82 -13.40
CA PHE A 81 5.65 -0.09 -14.29
C PHE A 81 6.55 -1.10 -15.03
N GLN A 82 7.78 -1.36 -14.57
CA GLN A 82 8.68 -2.34 -15.24
C GLN A 82 8.21 -3.78 -15.06
N ASN A 83 7.57 -4.08 -13.92
CA ASN A 83 7.05 -5.41 -13.62
C ASN A 83 5.76 -5.27 -12.80
N MET A 84 4.91 -6.29 -12.86
CA MET A 84 3.64 -6.33 -12.13
C MET A 84 3.82 -6.19 -10.61
N GLY A 85 4.87 -6.78 -10.05
CA GLY A 85 5.18 -6.67 -8.62
C GLY A 85 5.51 -5.24 -8.15
N HIS A 86 5.93 -4.36 -9.06
CA HIS A 86 6.19 -2.95 -8.77
C HIS A 86 4.99 -2.05 -9.13
N ALA A 87 4.24 -2.43 -10.17
CA ALA A 87 3.07 -1.68 -10.64
C ALA A 87 1.90 -1.72 -9.64
N VAL A 88 1.64 -2.86 -9.02
CA VAL A 88 0.50 -3.03 -8.11
C VAL A 88 0.61 -2.15 -6.84
N PRO A 89 1.74 -2.12 -6.12
CA PRO A 89 1.91 -1.19 -5.00
C PRO A 89 1.82 0.28 -5.42
N LEU A 90 2.39 0.64 -6.57
CA LEU A 90 2.31 2.01 -7.11
C LEU A 90 0.86 2.40 -7.39
N LEU A 91 0.08 1.54 -8.03
CA LEU A 91 -1.34 1.80 -8.33
C LEU A 91 -2.20 1.87 -7.07
N CYS A 92 -1.91 1.04 -6.06
CA CYS A 92 -2.57 1.12 -4.77
C CYS A 92 -2.35 2.49 -4.14
N LEU A 93 -1.09 2.94 -4.07
CA LEU A 93 -0.72 4.26 -3.54
C LEU A 93 -1.26 5.41 -4.39
N ALA A 94 -1.33 5.24 -5.71
CA ALA A 94 -1.94 6.22 -6.59
C ALA A 94 -3.47 6.32 -6.35
N SER A 95 -4.15 5.21 -6.09
CA SER A 95 -5.58 5.21 -5.77
C SER A 95 -5.92 5.87 -4.42
N THR A 96 -4.99 5.79 -3.45
CA THR A 96 -5.06 6.49 -2.16
C THR A 96 -4.49 7.93 -2.24
N LEU A 97 -4.00 8.33 -3.42
CA LEU A 97 -3.51 9.67 -3.79
C LEU A 97 -2.12 10.09 -3.28
N GLU A 98 -1.29 9.16 -2.79
CA GLU A 98 -0.01 9.53 -2.15
C GLU A 98 1.17 9.67 -3.12
N GLN A 99 1.21 8.92 -4.23
CA GLN A 99 2.39 8.85 -5.12
C GLN A 99 2.17 9.21 -6.59
N TRP A 100 0.93 9.53 -6.98
CA TRP A 100 0.62 9.76 -8.39
C TRP A 100 1.30 11.01 -8.96
N VAL A 101 1.51 12.05 -8.14
CA VAL A 101 2.16 13.30 -8.57
C VAL A 101 3.60 13.07 -8.99
N ASP A 102 4.35 12.34 -8.17
CA ASP A 102 5.76 12.07 -8.43
C ASP A 102 5.93 11.10 -9.59
N PHE A 103 5.01 10.14 -9.74
CA PHE A 103 4.95 9.31 -10.94
C PHE A 103 4.75 10.14 -12.21
N MET A 104 3.76 11.04 -12.24
CA MET A 104 3.47 11.87 -13.42
C MET A 104 4.65 12.79 -13.76
N LYS A 105 5.28 13.41 -12.74
CA LYS A 105 6.51 14.21 -12.94
C LYS A 105 7.65 13.36 -13.49
N GLY A 106 7.83 12.16 -12.95
CA GLY A 106 8.82 11.20 -13.40
C GLY A 106 8.63 10.82 -14.87
N VAL A 107 7.43 10.47 -15.29
CA VAL A 107 7.14 10.12 -16.69
C VAL A 107 7.35 11.32 -17.61
N SER A 108 6.92 12.53 -17.21
CA SER A 108 7.11 13.74 -18.02
C SER A 108 8.56 14.18 -18.18
N PHE A 109 9.45 13.72 -17.29
CA PHE A 109 10.88 14.02 -17.37
C PHE A 109 11.59 13.17 -18.42
N ASP A 110 11.08 11.97 -18.71
CA ASP A 110 11.68 11.02 -19.68
C ASP A 110 11.13 11.16 -21.11
N MET A 111 10.11 11.99 -21.34
CA MET A 111 9.57 12.34 -22.67
C MET A 111 10.23 13.59 -23.25
#